data_AF-A0A8H6UUY3-F1
#
_entry.id   AF-A0A8H6UUY3-F1
#
_cell.length_a   1.000
_cell.length_b   1.000
_cell.length_c   1.000
_cell.angle_alpha   90.00
_cell.angle_beta   90.00
_cell.angle_gamma   90.00
#
_symmetry.space_group_name_H-M   'P 1'
#
loop_
_entity.id
_entity.type
_entity.pdbx_description
1 polymer ?
#
loop_
_entity_poly.entity_id
_entity_poly.type
_entity_poly.pdbx_seq_one_letter_code
_entity_poly.pdbx_strand_id
1 'polypeptide(L)'
;MTTFYYQVLTTSQFPANFDQSWSASSFILTSWDNHNKDRREDPPDHIPPKTCLTCIMNDEQNIPTQLFGPVLITLDPFAPLHPLLVAGVWEFTDLEISTDTLLALSLLPAIQNKRGLSFCLSWTGRGFLEDAVTSGLTVAVEHLGAKLPSVFAHQQDLLNANELPQLRLSLADHLIRTLLSLIRVYVLIIEISLILLGALRGSLKNKICLPRK
;
A
#
# COMPACT_ATOMS: atom_id res chain seq x y z
N MET A 1 10.30 8.23 11.05
CA MET A 1 9.55 9.25 11.82
C MET A 1 8.84 10.09 10.79
N THR A 2 7.59 9.74 10.52
CA THR A 2 6.74 10.44 9.56
C THR A 2 6.19 11.71 10.21
N THR A 3 6.31 12.83 9.52
CA THR A 3 5.78 14.12 9.97
C THR A 3 4.62 14.57 9.08
N PHE A 4 3.49 14.88 9.70
CA PHE A 4 2.29 15.38 9.05
C PHE A 4 2.16 16.87 9.32
N TYR A 5 2.07 17.67 8.25
CA TYR A 5 1.75 19.09 8.31
C TYR A 5 0.32 19.29 7.84
N TYR A 6 -0.50 19.90 8.69
CA TYR A 6 -1.83 20.38 8.32
C TYR A 6 -1.72 21.86 7.96
N GLN A 7 -2.13 22.19 6.75
CA GLN A 7 -2.11 23.55 6.24
C GLN A 7 -3.52 24.02 5.94
N VAL A 8 -3.81 25.23 6.38
CA VAL A 8 -4.99 25.98 5.96
C VAL A 8 -4.45 27.19 5.24
N LEU A 9 -4.55 27.16 3.91
CA LEU A 9 -4.02 28.22 3.08
C LEU A 9 -5.11 29.27 2.89
N THR A 10 -4.82 30.52 3.25
CA THR A 10 -5.73 31.64 3.00
C THR A 10 -5.74 31.97 1.51
N THR A 11 -6.92 32.28 0.98
CA THR A 11 -7.22 32.51 -0.45
C THR A 11 -6.30 33.49 -1.18
N SER A 12 -5.58 34.38 -0.48
CA SER A 12 -4.66 35.35 -1.10
C SER A 12 -3.32 34.76 -1.57
N GLN A 13 -3.00 33.51 -1.21
CA GLN A 13 -1.72 32.87 -1.56
C GLN A 13 -1.86 31.79 -2.64
N PHE A 14 -3.07 31.58 -3.14
CA PHE A 14 -3.36 30.65 -4.22
C PHE A 14 -3.58 31.38 -5.55
N PRO A 15 -3.15 30.80 -6.69
CA PRO A 15 -3.60 31.28 -8.00
C PRO A 15 -5.13 31.23 -8.07
N ALA A 16 -5.74 32.27 -8.62
CA ALA A 16 -7.20 32.52 -8.63
C ALA A 16 -8.06 31.48 -9.39
N ASN A 17 -7.48 30.37 -9.86
CA ASN A 17 -8.12 29.30 -10.64
C ASN A 17 -7.87 27.92 -10.01
N PHE A 18 -8.18 27.75 -8.72
CA PHE A 18 -8.05 26.44 -8.06
C PHE A 18 -9.08 25.41 -8.56
N ASP A 19 -10.20 25.87 -9.13
CA ASP A 19 -11.32 25.03 -9.56
C ASP A 19 -11.07 24.23 -10.85
N GLN A 20 -9.94 24.43 -11.53
CA GLN A 20 -9.63 23.74 -12.80
C GLN A 20 -8.25 23.09 -12.80
N SER A 21 -8.26 21.76 -12.63
CA SER A 21 -7.20 20.81 -12.97
C SER A 21 -6.03 20.63 -11.99
N TRP A 22 -6.26 20.65 -10.69
CA TRP A 22 -5.29 20.04 -9.76
C TRP A 22 -5.67 18.59 -9.45
N SER A 23 -4.66 17.72 -9.41
CA SER A 23 -4.85 16.38 -8.91
C SER A 23 -5.10 16.43 -7.41
N ALA A 24 -6.07 15.64 -6.94
CA ALA A 24 -6.39 15.39 -5.53
C ALA A 24 -5.14 15.21 -4.64
N SER A 25 -4.10 14.60 -5.20
CA SER A 25 -2.80 14.46 -4.55
C SER A 25 -1.64 14.70 -5.50
N SER A 26 -0.51 15.14 -4.93
CA SER A 26 0.79 15.27 -5.60
C SER A 26 1.84 14.50 -4.79
N PHE A 27 2.62 13.67 -5.48
CA PHE A 27 3.67 12.85 -4.89
C PHE A 27 5.02 13.19 -5.51
N ILE A 28 6.02 13.47 -4.68
CA ILE A 28 7.38 13.78 -5.12
C ILE A 28 8.34 12.81 -4.41
N LEU A 29 9.23 12.22 -5.19
CA LEU A 29 10.29 11.35 -4.71
C LEU A 29 11.64 12.03 -4.91
N THR A 30 12.51 11.96 -3.91
CA THR A 30 13.91 12.37 -4.07
C THR A 30 14.83 11.25 -3.57
N SER A 31 15.91 10.99 -4.30
CA SER A 31 16.98 10.09 -3.86
C SER A 31 17.96 10.78 -2.91
N TRP A 32 17.69 12.04 -2.53
CA TRP A 32 18.67 12.95 -1.96
C TRP A 32 18.22 13.44 -0.59
N ASP A 33 18.86 12.91 0.45
CA ASP A 33 18.71 13.44 1.80
C ASP A 33 19.55 14.72 1.96
N ASN A 34 18.88 15.87 1.91
CA ASN A 34 19.52 17.19 2.09
C ASN A 34 20.17 17.37 3.47
N HIS A 35 19.93 16.47 4.44
CA HIS A 35 20.65 16.48 5.71
C HIS A 35 22.14 16.12 5.58
N ASN A 36 22.60 15.69 4.41
CA ASN A 36 23.96 15.18 4.22
C ASN A 36 24.79 15.98 3.21
N LYS A 37 24.63 17.30 3.21
CA LYS A 37 25.32 18.21 2.27
C LYS A 37 26.86 18.14 2.34
N ASP A 38 27.41 17.57 3.43
CA ASP A 38 28.86 17.47 3.67
C ASP A 38 29.49 16.09 3.36
N ARG A 39 28.72 15.08 2.91
CA ARG A 39 29.31 13.79 2.50
C ARG A 39 29.63 13.78 1.00
N ARG A 40 30.91 13.64 0.67
CA ARG A 40 31.45 13.48 -0.70
C ARG A 40 31.38 12.03 -1.22
N GLU A 41 30.70 11.14 -0.50
CA GLU A 41 30.62 9.72 -0.82
C GLU A 41 29.23 9.42 -1.40
N ASP A 42 29.19 8.55 -2.41
CA ASP A 42 27.94 8.05 -2.97
C ASP A 42 27.09 7.46 -1.83
N PRO A 43 25.78 7.79 -1.75
CA PRO A 43 24.93 7.24 -0.72
C PRO A 43 24.94 5.71 -0.82
N PRO A 44 25.06 4.97 0.31
CA PRO A 44 25.00 3.52 0.26
C PRO A 44 23.70 3.07 -0.40
N ASP A 45 23.76 2.01 -1.21
CA ASP A 45 22.69 1.41 -2.03
C ASP A 45 21.39 1.05 -1.26
N HIS A 46 21.32 1.35 0.03
CA HIS A 46 20.31 0.90 0.98
C HIS A 46 19.47 2.04 1.56
N ILE A 47 19.72 3.31 1.22
CA ILE A 47 18.91 4.42 1.72
C ILE A 47 17.62 4.49 0.90
N PRO A 48 16.44 4.23 1.51
CA PRO A 48 15.18 4.38 0.79
C PRO A 48 14.99 5.85 0.39
N PRO A 49 14.51 6.11 -0.83
CA PRO A 49 14.29 7.47 -1.29
C PRO A 49 13.26 8.19 -0.40
N LYS A 50 13.51 9.47 -0.10
CA LYS A 50 12.60 10.28 0.69
C LYS A 50 11.41 10.70 -0.16
N THR A 51 10.21 10.49 0.36
CA THR A 51 8.94 10.81 -0.27
C THR A 51 8.33 12.05 0.37
N CYS A 52 7.64 12.87 -0.42
CA CYS A 52 6.73 13.91 0.05
C CYS A 52 5.39 13.70 -0.65
N LEU A 53 4.31 13.64 0.13
CA LEU A 53 2.95 13.52 -0.37
C LEU A 53 2.15 14.73 0.10
N THR A 54 1.55 15.47 -0.83
CA THR A 54 0.59 16.53 -0.48
C THR A 54 -0.77 16.17 -1.04
N CYS A 55 -1.76 16.11 -0.18
CA CYS A 55 -3.15 15.83 -0.54
C CYS A 55 -3.99 17.07 -0.24
N ILE A 56 -4.87 17.41 -1.19
CA ILE A 56 -5.97 18.34 -0.96
C ILE A 56 -7.00 17.57 -0.13
N MET A 57 -7.69 18.24 0.79
CA MET A 57 -8.70 17.60 1.65
C MET A 57 -10.12 18.09 1.39
N ASN A 58 -10.27 19.20 0.66
CA ASN A 58 -11.56 19.83 0.42
C ASN A 58 -12.54 18.89 -0.27
N ASP A 59 -12.10 18.21 -1.32
CA ASP A 59 -12.96 17.33 -2.11
C ASP A 59 -13.17 15.98 -1.40
N GLU A 60 -12.09 15.44 -0.82
CA GLU A 60 -12.03 14.13 -0.17
C GLU A 60 -12.89 14.07 1.10
N GLN A 61 -12.90 15.15 1.87
CA GLN A 61 -13.62 15.26 3.14
C GLN A 61 -14.88 16.12 3.04
N ASN A 62 -15.26 16.57 1.83
CA ASN A 62 -16.37 17.50 1.59
C ASN A 62 -16.29 18.78 2.45
N ILE A 63 -15.09 19.38 2.54
CA ILE A 63 -14.86 20.62 3.31
C ILE A 63 -15.09 21.83 2.39
N PRO A 64 -16.04 22.73 2.72
CA PRO A 64 -16.39 23.86 1.86
C PRO A 64 -15.26 24.89 1.75
N THR A 65 -14.66 24.99 0.57
CA THR A 65 -13.56 25.91 0.27
C THR A 65 -13.94 27.39 0.49
N GLN A 66 -15.23 27.75 0.37
CA GLN A 66 -15.66 29.14 0.61
C GLN A 66 -15.53 29.55 2.09
N LEU A 67 -15.61 28.59 3.01
CA LEU A 67 -15.53 28.86 4.45
C LEU A 67 -14.10 28.72 4.98
N PHE A 68 -13.38 27.71 4.49
CA PHE A 68 -12.08 27.32 5.06
C PHE A 68 -10.89 27.62 4.13
N GLY A 69 -11.15 28.04 2.89
CA GLY A 69 -10.12 28.05 1.87
C GLY A 69 -9.64 26.64 1.51
N PRO A 70 -8.55 26.55 0.73
CA PRO A 70 -7.87 25.29 0.45
C PRO A 70 -7.20 24.70 1.72
N VAL A 71 -7.53 23.45 1.99
CA VAL A 71 -7.03 22.63 3.10
C VAL A 71 -6.15 21.52 2.54
N LEU A 72 -4.90 21.48 2.99
CA LEU A 72 -3.92 20.52 2.50
C LEU A 72 -3.26 19.79 3.67
N ILE A 73 -2.92 18.53 3.43
CA ILE A 73 -2.09 17.72 4.31
C ILE A 73 -0.83 17.33 3.56
N THR A 74 0.33 17.70 4.10
CA THR A 74 1.63 17.32 3.57
C THR A 74 2.33 16.35 4.50
N LEU A 75 2.67 15.18 3.99
CA LEU A 75 3.44 14.14 4.67
C LEU A 75 4.90 14.24 4.23
N ASP A 76 5.80 14.25 5.20
CA ASP A 76 7.26 14.23 5.04
C ASP A 76 7.82 15.27 4.06
N PRO A 77 7.54 16.57 4.27
CA PRO A 77 8.08 17.59 3.38
C PRO A 77 9.61 17.61 3.41
N PHE A 78 10.22 17.90 2.26
CA PHE A 78 11.68 18.00 2.14
C PHE A 78 12.27 19.19 2.90
N ALA A 79 11.47 20.21 3.15
CA ALA A 79 11.81 21.38 3.94
C ALA A 79 10.61 21.81 4.80
N PRO A 80 10.84 22.45 5.96
CA PRO A 80 9.76 23.02 6.75
C PRO A 80 8.89 23.97 5.93
N LEU A 81 7.59 23.83 6.07
CA LEU A 81 6.62 24.69 5.40
C LEU A 81 6.60 26.07 6.06
N HIS A 82 6.20 27.09 5.30
CA HIS A 82 6.14 28.45 5.83
C HIS A 82 5.22 28.52 7.06
N PRO A 83 5.68 29.01 8.23
CA PRO A 83 4.95 28.86 9.48
C PRO A 83 3.59 29.57 9.50
N LEU A 84 3.43 30.66 8.74
CA LEU A 84 2.13 31.34 8.60
C LEU A 84 1.06 30.53 7.86
N LEU A 85 1.43 29.45 7.19
CA LEU A 85 0.55 28.60 6.40
C LEU A 85 0.23 27.26 7.07
N VAL A 86 0.95 26.96 8.15
CA VAL A 86 0.81 25.72 8.89
C VAL A 86 -0.17 25.97 10.03
N ALA A 87 -1.29 25.27 10.00
CA ALA A 87 -2.27 25.31 11.07
C ALA A 87 -1.92 24.29 12.18
N GLY A 88 -1.19 23.22 11.86
CA GLY A 88 -0.66 22.30 12.85
C GLY A 88 0.40 21.35 12.30
N VAL A 89 1.21 20.78 13.19
CA VAL A 89 2.23 19.77 12.89
C VAL A 89 2.05 18.62 13.85
N TRP A 90 2.03 17.40 13.32
CA TRP A 90 1.99 16.17 14.10
C TRP A 90 3.13 15.27 13.67
N GLU A 91 3.86 14.76 14.64
CA GLU A 91 4.96 13.84 14.43
C GLU A 91 4.55 12.45 14.88
N PHE A 92 4.73 11.47 14.00
CA PHE A 92 4.45 10.07 14.29
C PHE A 92 5.72 9.24 14.11
N THR A 93 5.89 8.26 14.99
CA THR A 93 6.94 7.27 14.82
C THR A 93 6.40 6.14 13.96
N ASP A 94 7.07 5.86 12.85
CA ASP A 94 6.71 4.73 12.01
C ASP A 94 7.05 3.42 12.71
N LEU A 95 6.18 2.44 12.53
CA LEU A 95 6.47 1.07 12.92
C LEU A 95 7.45 0.48 11.91
N GLU A 96 8.72 0.42 12.28
CA GLU A 96 9.72 -0.31 11.51
C GLU A 96 9.50 -1.81 11.68
N ILE A 97 9.13 -2.48 10.57
CA ILE A 97 9.02 -3.93 10.53
C ILE A 97 10.43 -4.50 10.36
N SER A 98 11.05 -4.88 11.47
CA SER A 98 12.33 -5.57 11.50
C SER A 98 12.15 -7.03 11.94
N THR A 99 13.19 -7.84 11.79
CA THR A 99 13.23 -9.21 12.32
C THR A 99 12.98 -9.23 13.83
N ASP A 100 13.50 -8.24 14.55
CA ASP A 100 13.35 -8.12 15.99
C ASP A 100 11.92 -7.74 16.36
N THR A 101 11.28 -6.85 15.60
CA THR A 101 9.86 -6.51 15.76
C THR A 101 8.97 -7.74 15.54
N LEU A 102 9.25 -8.54 14.51
CA LEU A 102 8.50 -9.78 14.23
C LEU A 102 8.72 -10.84 15.32
N LEU A 103 9.95 -10.99 15.82
CA LEU A 103 10.24 -11.88 16.95
C LEU A 103 9.50 -11.43 18.21
N ALA A 104 9.53 -10.14 18.53
CA ALA A 104 8.80 -9.58 19.67
C ALA A 104 7.29 -9.82 19.54
N LEU A 105 6.73 -9.64 18.33
CA LEU A 105 5.32 -9.92 18.06
C LEU A 105 4.97 -11.41 18.24
N SER A 106 5.86 -12.32 17.83
CA SER A 106 5.68 -13.76 18.01
C SER A 106 5.68 -14.20 19.48
N LEU A 107 6.37 -13.45 20.34
CA LEU A 107 6.45 -13.69 21.78
C LEU A 107 5.33 -13.01 22.57
N LEU A 108 4.56 -12.10 21.95
CA LEU A 108 3.48 -11.37 22.60
C LEU A 108 2.48 -12.27 23.34
N PRO A 109 2.03 -13.43 22.79
CA PRO A 109 1.09 -14.31 23.50
C PRO A 109 1.60 -14.81 24.86
N ALA A 110 2.92 -14.90 25.05
CA ALA A 110 3.50 -15.38 26.31
C ALA A 110 3.26 -14.44 27.49
N ILE A 111 3.06 -13.15 27.22
CA ILE A 111 2.86 -12.10 28.25
C ILE A 111 1.40 -11.61 28.36
N GLN A 112 0.52 -12.04 27.47
CA GLN A 112 -0.88 -11.63 27.47
C GLN A 112 -1.65 -12.18 28.67
N ASN A 113 -2.54 -11.35 29.22
CA ASN A 113 -3.39 -11.66 30.38
C ASN A 113 -2.60 -12.19 31.59
N LYS A 114 -1.35 -11.74 31.76
CA LYS A 114 -0.50 -12.09 32.91
C LYS A 114 -0.45 -10.91 33.86
N ARG A 115 -0.64 -11.16 35.16
CA ARG A 115 -0.63 -10.14 36.21
C ARG A 115 -1.67 -9.02 35.97
N GLY A 116 -2.80 -9.36 35.34
CA GLY A 116 -3.84 -8.39 34.99
C GLY A 116 -3.45 -7.41 33.87
N LEU A 117 -2.39 -7.70 33.11
CA LEU A 117 -1.95 -6.89 31.98
C LEU A 117 -2.35 -7.53 30.67
N SER A 118 -2.91 -6.72 29.78
CA SER A 118 -3.27 -7.10 28.41
C SER A 118 -2.80 -5.99 27.48
N PHE A 119 -2.26 -6.39 26.32
CA PHE A 119 -1.71 -5.48 25.33
C PHE A 119 -2.56 -5.55 24.06
N CYS A 120 -3.11 -4.42 23.62
CA CYS A 120 -3.89 -4.32 22.39
C CYS A 120 -3.61 -3.00 21.69
N LEU A 121 -3.27 -3.05 20.41
CA LEU A 121 -3.10 -1.88 19.54
C LEU A 121 -2.91 -2.34 18.08
N SER A 122 -2.70 -1.40 17.15
CA SER A 122 -2.47 -1.73 15.73
C SER A 122 -1.26 -2.65 15.53
N TRP A 123 -0.20 -2.48 16.32
CA TRP A 123 1.03 -3.27 16.23
C TRP A 123 0.88 -4.72 16.70
N THR A 124 -0.21 -5.08 17.37
CA THR A 124 -0.47 -6.48 17.74
C THR A 124 -1.06 -7.29 16.58
N GLY A 125 -1.19 -6.70 15.39
CA GLY A 125 -1.70 -7.30 14.17
C GLY A 125 -0.85 -6.94 12.96
N ARG A 126 -1.48 -6.46 11.87
CA ARG A 126 -0.79 -6.05 10.64
C ARG A 126 -0.33 -4.58 10.68
N GLY A 127 -0.63 -3.84 11.74
CA GLY A 127 -0.29 -2.42 11.87
C GLY A 127 -1.37 -1.46 11.38
N PHE A 128 -2.55 -1.95 10.97
CA PHE A 128 -3.67 -1.08 10.57
C PHE A 128 -4.52 -0.64 11.77
N LEU A 129 -5.31 0.41 11.56
CA LEU A 129 -6.26 0.89 12.57
C LEU A 129 -7.25 -0.21 12.99
N GLU A 130 -7.66 -1.06 12.03
CA GLU A 130 -8.64 -2.10 12.32
C GLU A 130 -8.08 -3.17 13.24
N ASP A 131 -6.76 -3.37 13.24
CA ASP A 131 -6.11 -4.28 14.17
C ASP A 131 -6.12 -3.71 15.59
N ALA A 132 -6.10 -2.39 15.76
CA ALA A 132 -6.24 -1.75 17.07
C ALA A 132 -7.65 -1.95 17.64
N VAL A 133 -8.67 -1.71 16.81
CA VAL A 133 -10.08 -1.95 17.20
C VAL A 133 -10.29 -3.41 17.54
N THR A 134 -9.85 -4.29 16.64
CA THR A 134 -10.02 -5.73 16.77
C THR A 134 -9.32 -6.27 18.01
N SER A 135 -8.03 -5.97 18.20
CA SER A 135 -7.28 -6.44 19.38
C SER A 135 -7.86 -5.90 20.69
N GLY A 136 -8.35 -4.66 20.70
CA GLY A 136 -9.03 -4.08 21.86
C GLY A 136 -10.31 -4.83 22.21
N LEU A 137 -11.13 -5.16 21.20
CA LEU A 137 -12.35 -5.95 21.39
C LEU A 137 -12.04 -7.38 21.83
N THR A 138 -11.01 -8.01 21.27
CA THR A 138 -10.56 -9.35 21.68
C THR A 138 -10.15 -9.34 23.16
N VAL A 139 -9.32 -8.38 23.59
CA VAL A 139 -8.95 -8.24 25.01
C VAL A 139 -10.18 -8.00 25.90
N ALA A 140 -11.10 -7.15 25.47
CA ALA A 140 -12.32 -6.87 26.23
C ALA A 140 -13.18 -8.13 26.42
N VAL A 141 -13.33 -8.96 25.40
CA VAL A 141 -14.12 -10.20 25.48
C VAL A 141 -13.36 -11.29 26.23
N GLU A 142 -12.15 -11.62 25.79
CA GLU A 142 -11.41 -12.79 26.25
C GLU A 142 -10.77 -12.60 27.63
N HIS A 143 -10.25 -11.41 27.91
CA HIS A 143 -9.53 -11.14 29.16
C HIS A 143 -10.41 -10.46 30.21
N LEU A 144 -11.40 -9.66 29.78
CA LEU A 144 -12.24 -8.86 30.68
C LEU A 144 -13.71 -9.33 30.74
N GLY A 145 -14.14 -10.29 29.91
CA GLY A 145 -15.48 -10.87 29.95
C GLY A 145 -16.60 -9.97 29.41
N ALA A 146 -16.27 -8.97 28.59
CA ALA A 146 -17.25 -8.11 27.96
C ALA A 146 -18.13 -8.90 26.97
N LYS A 147 -19.41 -8.52 26.86
CA LYS A 147 -20.34 -9.07 25.86
C LYS A 147 -20.53 -8.05 24.75
N LEU A 148 -20.14 -8.41 23.54
CA LEU A 148 -20.33 -7.55 22.37
C LEU A 148 -21.75 -7.71 21.79
N PRO A 149 -22.36 -6.62 21.30
CA PRO A 149 -23.49 -6.72 20.39
C PRO A 149 -23.05 -7.51 19.16
N SER A 150 -23.78 -8.58 18.84
CA SER A 150 -23.44 -9.61 17.86
C SER A 150 -22.91 -9.07 16.52
N VAL A 151 -21.95 -9.80 15.94
CA VAL A 151 -21.24 -9.60 14.65
C VAL A 151 -19.87 -8.88 14.76
N PHE A 152 -18.94 -9.46 15.52
CA PHE A 152 -17.52 -9.35 15.20
C PHE A 152 -17.02 -10.75 14.83
N ALA A 153 -17.13 -11.10 13.55
CA ALA A 153 -16.50 -12.30 13.01
C ALA A 153 -15.02 -11.96 12.80
N HIS A 154 -14.18 -12.38 13.75
CA HIS A 154 -12.76 -12.11 13.71
C HIS A 154 -12.02 -13.18 12.89
N GLN A 155 -11.17 -12.75 11.95
CA GLN A 155 -10.25 -13.62 11.23
C GLN A 155 -8.87 -13.50 11.91
N GLN A 156 -8.59 -14.35 12.89
CA GLN A 156 -7.33 -14.35 13.66
C GLN A 156 -6.19 -15.15 12.96
N ASP A 157 -6.41 -15.57 11.72
CA ASP A 157 -5.62 -16.66 11.09
C ASP A 157 -4.22 -16.29 10.58
N LEU A 158 -3.77 -15.04 10.68
CA LEU A 158 -2.49 -14.65 10.05
C LEU A 158 -1.28 -14.62 11.00
N LEU A 159 -1.48 -14.47 12.32
CA LEU A 159 -0.37 -14.55 13.29
C LEU A 159 -0.09 -15.99 13.74
N ASN A 160 -1.06 -16.89 13.56
CA ASN A 160 -0.82 -18.33 13.57
C ASN A 160 -0.23 -18.74 12.21
N ALA A 161 0.95 -18.22 11.83
CA ALA A 161 1.62 -18.63 10.59
C ALA A 161 2.09 -20.11 10.62
N ASN A 162 2.00 -20.79 11.78
CA ASN A 162 2.14 -22.25 11.88
C ASN A 162 0.86 -23.00 11.49
N GLU A 163 -0.28 -22.31 11.46
CA GLU A 163 -1.53 -22.73 10.87
C GLU A 163 -1.95 -21.70 9.81
N LEU A 164 -1.06 -21.40 8.85
CA LEU A 164 -1.57 -21.26 7.49
C LEU A 164 -2.59 -22.38 7.33
N PRO A 165 -3.85 -22.16 6.90
CA PRO A 165 -4.67 -23.28 6.47
C PRO A 165 -3.73 -23.98 5.52
N GLN A 166 -3.25 -25.17 5.92
CA GLN A 166 -2.41 -25.95 5.04
C GLN A 166 -3.28 -25.98 3.83
N LEU A 167 -2.88 -25.23 2.81
CA LEU A 167 -3.60 -25.18 1.57
C LEU A 167 -3.36 -26.60 1.14
N ARG A 168 -4.27 -27.49 1.56
CA ARG A 168 -4.33 -28.89 1.21
C ARG A 168 -4.72 -28.72 -0.23
N LEU A 169 -3.70 -28.41 -1.03
CA LEU A 169 -3.74 -28.26 -2.46
C LEU A 169 -4.28 -29.61 -2.84
N SER A 170 -5.58 -29.61 -3.04
CA SER A 170 -6.30 -30.83 -3.26
C SER A 170 -5.76 -31.35 -4.58
N LEU A 171 -5.83 -32.66 -4.80
CA LEU A 171 -5.55 -33.19 -6.13
C LEU A 171 -6.36 -32.44 -7.19
N ALA A 172 -7.55 -31.95 -6.82
CA ALA A 172 -8.37 -31.05 -7.63
C ALA A 172 -7.62 -29.77 -8.06
N ASP A 173 -6.89 -29.10 -7.17
CA ASP A 173 -6.17 -27.86 -7.51
C ASP A 173 -5.02 -28.11 -8.48
N HIS A 174 -4.31 -29.23 -8.30
CA HIS A 174 -3.26 -29.66 -9.24
C HIS A 174 -3.84 -30.05 -10.60
N LEU A 175 -5.01 -30.69 -10.63
CA LEU A 175 -5.71 -31.01 -11.88
C LEU A 175 -6.20 -29.74 -12.58
N ILE A 176 -6.75 -28.77 -11.85
CA ILE A 176 -7.19 -27.49 -12.42
C ILE A 176 -5.99 -26.74 -13.00
N ARG A 177 -4.86 -26.66 -12.27
CA ARG A 177 -3.64 -26.00 -12.77
C ARG A 177 -3.07 -26.67 -14.01
N THR A 178 -3.05 -28.00 -14.05
CA THR A 178 -2.55 -28.74 -15.22
C THR A 178 -3.47 -28.60 -16.43
N LEU A 179 -4.79 -28.64 -16.23
CA LEU A 179 -5.77 -28.40 -17.29
C LEU A 179 -5.63 -26.98 -17.88
N LEU A 180 -5.55 -25.94 -17.04
CA LEU A 180 -5.37 -24.56 -17.47
C LEU A 180 -4.04 -24.36 -18.22
N SER A 181 -2.97 -25.02 -17.76
CA SER A 181 -1.67 -25.00 -18.45
C SER A 181 -1.75 -25.66 -19.82
N LEU A 182 -2.45 -26.79 -19.95
CA LEU A 182 -2.65 -27.46 -21.25
C LEU A 182 -3.48 -26.60 -22.20
N ILE A 183 -4.59 -26.01 -21.74
CA ILE A 183 -5.42 -25.10 -22.54
C ILE A 183 -4.56 -23.95 -23.08
N ARG A 184 -3.73 -23.34 -22.23
CA ARG A 184 -2.82 -22.26 -22.64
C ARG A 184 -1.84 -22.70 -23.73
N VAL A 185 -1.26 -23.90 -23.60
CA VAL A 185 -0.35 -24.46 -24.61
C VAL A 185 -1.09 -24.73 -25.93
N TYR A 186 -2.30 -25.27 -25.88
CA TYR A 186 -3.11 -25.51 -27.09
C TYR A 186 -3.44 -24.21 -27.84
N VAL A 187 -3.83 -23.15 -27.12
CA VAL A 187 -4.08 -21.84 -27.74
C VAL A 187 -2.84 -21.32 -28.45
N LEU A 188 -1.66 -21.43 -27.81
CA LEU A 188 -0.39 -21.02 -28.43
C LEU A 188 -0.04 -21.85 -29.67
N ILE A 189 -0.26 -23.17 -29.64
CA ILE A 189 -0.01 -24.05 -30.80
C ILE A 189 -0.93 -23.66 -31.96
N ILE A 190 -2.21 -23.38 -31.70
CA ILE A 190 -3.16 -22.96 -32.73
C ILE A 190 -2.73 -21.61 -33.33
N GLU A 191 -2.35 -20.66 -32.49
CA GLU A 191 -1.88 -19.34 -32.93
C GLU A 191 -0.64 -19.45 -33.83
N ILE A 192 0.37 -20.20 -33.40
CA ILE A 192 1.58 -20.46 -34.19
C ILE A 192 1.24 -21.17 -35.52
N SER A 193 0.32 -22.13 -35.48
CA SER A 193 -0.11 -22.86 -36.67
C SER A 193 -0.85 -21.95 -37.67
N LEU A 194 -1.68 -21.04 -37.18
CA LEU A 194 -2.36 -20.04 -38.01
C LEU A 194 -1.38 -19.05 -38.62
N ILE A 195 -0.38 -18.59 -37.87
CA ILE A 195 0.69 -17.72 -38.37
C ILE A 195 1.51 -18.44 -39.45
N LEU A 196 1.89 -19.70 -39.22
CA LEU A 196 2.66 -20.51 -40.16
C LEU A 196 1.87 -20.77 -41.45
N LEU A 197 0.58 -21.10 -41.34
CA LEU A 197 -0.31 -21.28 -42.48
C LEU A 197 -0.51 -19.97 -43.26
N GLY A 198 -0.62 -18.84 -42.58
CA GLY A 198 -0.65 -17.51 -43.17
C GLY A 198 0.63 -17.18 -43.95
N ALA A 199 1.79 -17.49 -43.39
CA ALA A 199 3.09 -17.31 -44.02
C ALA A 199 3.26 -18.22 -45.26
N LEU A 200 2.86 -19.49 -45.18
CA LEU A 200 2.87 -20.40 -46.34
C LEU A 200 1.95 -19.91 -47.46
N ARG A 201 0.73 -19.46 -47.12
CA ARG A 201 -0.22 -18.90 -48.09
C ARG A 201 0.34 -17.64 -48.77
N GLY A 202 1.00 -16.77 -48.01
CA GLY A 202 1.69 -15.58 -48.55
C GLY A 202 2.84 -15.96 -49.49
N SER A 203 3.65 -16.96 -49.13
CA SER A 203 4.77 -17.46 -49.94
C SER A 203 4.29 -18.08 -51.27
N LEU A 204 3.22 -18.88 -51.26
CA LEU A 204 2.62 -19.43 -52.48
C LEU A 204 2.06 -18.35 -53.40
N LYS A 205 1.40 -17.32 -52.86
CA LYS A 205 0.85 -16.21 -53.65
C LYS A 205 1.97 -15.39 -54.33
N ASN A 206 3.09 -15.20 -53.65
CA ASN A 206 4.26 -14.50 -54.21
C ASN A 206 4.97 -15.29 -55.32
N LYS A 207 4.96 -16.64 -55.26
CA LYS A 207 5.54 -17.49 -56.33
C LYS A 207 4.69 -17.53 -57.61
N ILE A 208 3.37 -17.35 -57.50
CA ILE A 208 2.45 -17.35 -58.66
C ILE A 208 2.51 -16.01 -59.43
N CYS A 209 2.98 -14.93 -58.81
CA CYS A 209 3.04 -13.59 -59.42
C CYS A 209 4.37 -13.24 -60.13
N LEU A 210 5.31 -14.18 -60.27
CA LEU A 210 6.53 -13.95 -61.05
C LEU A 210 6.22 -14.10 -62.55
N PRO A 211 6.52 -13.10 -63.41
CA PRO A 211 6.28 -13.19 -64.84
C PRO A 211 7.20 -14.25 -65.44
N ARG A 212 6.60 -15.21 -66.15
CA ARG A 212 7.30 -16.16 -67.01
C ARG A 212 7.93 -15.35 -68.15
N LYS A 213 9.26 -15.34 -68.23
CA LYS A 213 10.01 -14.82 -69.40
C LYS A 213 9.62 -15.57 -70.65
#